data_AF-A0A9E2X1D2-F1
#
_entry.id   AF-A0A9E2X1D2-F1
#
_cell.length_a   1.000
_cell.length_b   1.000
_cell.length_c   1.000
_cell.angle_alpha   90.00
_cell.angle_beta   90.00
_cell.angle_gamma   90.00
#
_symmetry.space_group_name_H-M   'P 1'
#
loop_
_entity.id
_entity.type
_entity.pdbx_description
1 polymer ?
#
loop_
_entity_poly.entity_id
_entity_poly.type
_entity_poly.pdbx_seq_one_letter_code
_entity_poly.pdbx_strand_id
1 'polypeptide(L)'
;PHVQPIVTGPDAPRVLAMTQARMVVRVNSGGTYRIAVRYSPYWRTSDGCLNKGADGMLRLTTLHPRVARIGFTLSADAAFDDLVGQNQNCTLP
;
A
#
# COMPACT_ATOMS: atom_id res chain seq x y z
N PRO A 1 21.28 14.64 -8.50
CA PRO A 1 20.57 13.57 -7.77
C PRO A 1 19.54 14.16 -6.79
N HIS A 2 18.24 13.92 -7.04
CA HIS A 2 17.17 14.39 -6.14
C HIS A 2 16.63 13.20 -5.36
N VAL A 3 16.87 13.18 -4.06
CA VAL A 3 16.36 12.14 -3.18
C VAL A 3 14.84 12.28 -3.09
N GLN A 4 14.11 11.22 -3.45
CA GLN A 4 12.66 11.16 -3.28
C GLN A 4 12.32 10.24 -2.11
N PRO A 5 11.42 10.65 -1.19
CA PRO A 5 10.96 9.78 -0.12
C PRO A 5 10.30 8.49 -0.65
N ILE A 6 10.49 7.39 0.07
CA ILE A 6 9.81 6.12 -0.23
C ILE A 6 8.29 6.29 -0.10
N VAL A 7 7.83 7.06 0.87
CA VAL A 7 6.40 7.39 1.02
C VAL A 7 6.18 8.89 0.85
N THR A 8 5.23 9.27 -0.01
CA THR A 8 4.78 10.65 -0.18
C THR A 8 3.26 10.73 -0.10
N GLY A 9 2.74 11.87 0.33
CA GLY A 9 1.31 12.09 0.53
C GLY A 9 1.04 13.22 1.53
N PRO A 10 -0.23 13.41 1.92
CA PRO A 10 -0.65 14.42 2.89
C PRO A 10 0.05 14.29 4.24
N ASP A 11 0.24 15.41 4.93
CA ASP A 11 0.70 15.49 6.33
C ASP A 11 1.97 14.68 6.66
N ALA A 12 2.93 14.66 5.72
CA ALA A 12 4.27 14.16 5.92
C ALA A 12 4.32 12.70 6.46
N PRO A 13 3.89 11.70 5.66
CA PRO A 13 3.92 10.28 6.06
C PRO A 13 5.35 9.79 6.29
N ARG A 14 5.49 8.65 6.98
CA ARG A 14 6.79 8.04 7.31
C ARG A 14 6.77 6.53 7.17
N VAL A 15 7.86 5.97 6.65
CA VAL A 15 8.14 4.54 6.77
C VAL A 15 8.76 4.29 8.15
N LEU A 16 8.14 3.43 8.94
CA LEU A 16 8.61 3.06 10.28
C LEU A 16 9.51 1.82 10.26
N ALA A 17 9.25 0.90 9.33
CA ALA A 17 10.04 -0.31 9.13
C ALA A 17 9.90 -0.78 7.68
N MET A 18 10.96 -1.38 7.14
CA MET A 18 10.96 -1.93 5.79
C MET A 18 11.89 -3.13 5.70
N THR A 19 11.39 -4.21 5.12
CA THR A 19 12.15 -5.36 4.64
C THR A 19 11.78 -5.61 3.18
N GLN A 20 12.34 -6.67 2.58
CA GLN A 20 12.00 -7.02 1.20
C GLN A 20 10.50 -7.35 1.00
N ALA A 21 9.85 -7.94 2.01
CA ALA A 21 8.48 -8.45 1.90
C ALA A 21 7.49 -7.79 2.87
N ARG A 22 7.92 -6.81 3.67
CA ARG A 22 7.07 -6.12 4.66
C ARG A 22 7.43 -4.65 4.77
N MET A 23 6.42 -3.81 4.98
CA MET A 23 6.56 -2.38 5.19
C MET A 23 5.60 -1.94 6.29
N VAL A 24 6.02 -0.99 7.13
CA VAL A 24 5.14 -0.34 8.09
C VAL A 24 5.14 1.14 7.79
N VAL A 25 3.97 1.70 7.49
CA VAL A 25 3.81 3.08 7.07
C VAL A 25 2.90 3.80 8.05
N ARG A 26 3.38 4.90 8.62
CA ARG A 26 2.56 5.85 9.37
C ARG A 26 2.02 6.91 8.43
N VAL A 27 0.70 7.06 8.42
CA VAL A 27 -0.03 8.12 7.74
C VAL A 27 -0.70 9.00 8.78
N ASN A 28 -0.58 10.32 8.63
CA ASN A 28 -1.00 11.27 9.68
C ASN A 28 -2.37 11.90 9.41
N SER A 29 -3.01 11.59 8.27
CA SER A 29 -4.36 12.03 7.92
C SER A 29 -5.02 11.07 6.93
N GLY A 30 -6.32 11.29 6.68
CA GLY A 30 -6.99 10.63 5.56
C GLY A 30 -6.46 11.13 4.22
N GLY A 31 -6.32 10.23 3.25
CA GLY A 31 -5.88 10.55 1.91
C GLY A 31 -5.21 9.38 1.20
N THR A 32 -4.64 9.69 0.04
CA THR A 32 -3.93 8.75 -0.81
C THR A 32 -2.43 8.98 -0.74
N TYR A 33 -1.69 7.92 -0.49
CA TYR A 33 -0.27 7.90 -0.27
C TYR A 33 0.42 7.12 -1.38
N ARG A 34 1.49 7.69 -1.94
CA ARG A 34 2.38 6.99 -2.85
C ARG A 34 3.43 6.25 -2.05
N ILE A 35 3.64 4.98 -2.35
CA ILE A 35 4.76 4.20 -1.82
C ILE A 35 5.61 3.79 -3.02
N ALA A 36 6.89 4.18 -3.05
CA ALA A 36 7.86 3.94 -4.12
C ALA A 36 8.32 2.47 -4.19
N VAL A 37 7.37 1.55 -4.08
CA VAL A 37 7.51 0.11 -4.22
C VAL A 37 6.55 -0.32 -5.33
N ARG A 38 7.01 -1.19 -6.23
CA ARG A 38 6.19 -1.66 -7.36
C ARG A 38 4.95 -2.36 -6.83
N TYR A 39 3.81 -2.04 -7.45
CA TYR A 39 2.57 -2.74 -7.18
C TYR A 39 2.67 -4.22 -7.56
N SER A 40 1.98 -5.06 -6.79
CA SER A 40 1.75 -6.47 -7.03
C SER A 40 0.39 -6.83 -6.41
N PRO A 41 -0.38 -7.73 -7.03
CA PRO A 41 -1.63 -8.22 -6.47
C PRO A 41 -1.45 -9.00 -5.17
N TYR A 42 -0.21 -9.34 -4.79
CA TYR A 42 0.13 -10.08 -3.58
C TYR A 42 0.41 -9.18 -2.37
N TRP A 43 0.41 -7.85 -2.53
CA TRP A 43 0.47 -6.95 -1.39
C TRP A 43 -0.87 -6.95 -0.64
N ARG A 44 -0.80 -7.03 0.68
CA ARG A 44 -1.91 -6.89 1.61
C ARG A 44 -1.60 -5.81 2.61
N THR A 45 -2.62 -5.11 3.10
CA THR A 45 -2.49 -4.10 4.16
C THR A 45 -3.40 -4.44 5.33
N SER A 46 -2.95 -4.13 6.55
CA SER A 46 -3.81 -4.21 7.74
C SER A 46 -4.88 -3.12 7.78
N ASP A 47 -4.62 -1.99 7.11
CA ASP A 47 -5.46 -0.79 7.16
C ASP A 47 -5.48 -0.10 5.80
N GLY A 48 -6.65 0.42 5.42
CA GLY A 48 -6.83 1.13 4.16
C GLY A 48 -6.82 0.21 2.95
N CYS A 49 -6.63 0.81 1.78
CA CYS A 49 -6.74 0.13 0.49
C CYS A 49 -5.47 0.25 -0.31
N LEU A 50 -5.04 -0.87 -0.90
CA LEU A 50 -3.92 -0.91 -1.81
C LEU A 50 -4.40 -0.94 -3.25
N ASN A 51 -3.82 -0.10 -4.10
CA ASN A 51 -4.04 -0.19 -5.54
C ASN A 51 -2.77 0.15 -6.33
N LYS A 52 -2.83 -0.10 -7.64
CA LYS A 52 -1.78 0.25 -8.59
C LYS A 52 -1.95 1.72 -9.01
N GLY A 53 -0.95 2.55 -8.73
CA GLY A 53 -0.89 3.90 -9.27
C GLY A 53 -0.57 3.91 -10.77
N ALA A 54 -0.86 5.04 -11.43
CA ALA A 54 -0.52 5.25 -12.84
C ALA A 54 0.99 5.12 -13.13
N ASP A 55 1.84 5.39 -12.12
CA ASP A 55 3.29 5.22 -12.17
C ASP A 55 3.76 3.77 -11.88
N GLY A 56 2.82 2.81 -11.75
CA GLY A 56 3.09 1.41 -11.44
C GLY A 56 3.52 1.16 -9.99
N MET A 57 3.52 2.20 -9.16
CA MET A 57 3.87 2.14 -7.74
C MET A 57 2.63 1.89 -6.89
N LEU A 58 2.85 1.34 -5.70
CA LEU A 58 1.81 1.04 -4.74
C LEU A 58 1.18 2.36 -4.24
N ARG A 59 -0.15 2.40 -4.19
CA ARG A 59 -0.89 3.45 -3.48
C ARG A 59 -1.59 2.85 -2.28
N LEU A 60 -1.52 3.58 -1.17
CA LEU A 60 -2.30 3.31 0.02
C LEU A 60 -3.33 4.43 0.19
N THR A 61 -4.61 4.09 0.25
CA THR A 61 -5.67 5.05 0.59
C THR A 61 -6.21 4.74 1.98
N THR A 62 -6.31 5.76 2.83
CA THR A 62 -6.88 5.65 4.18
C THR A 62 -7.86 6.80 4.41
N LEU A 63 -8.88 6.60 5.24
CA LEU A 63 -9.81 7.68 5.60
C LEU A 63 -9.34 8.49 6.82
N HIS A 64 -8.48 7.90 7.64
CA HIS A 64 -8.06 8.45 8.93
C HIS A 64 -6.57 8.20 9.15
N PRO A 65 -5.91 8.92 10.09
CA PRO A 65 -4.54 8.63 10.50
C PRO A 65 -4.39 7.18 10.98
N ARG A 66 -3.40 6.45 10.48
CA ARG A 66 -3.20 5.01 10.74
C ARG A 66 -1.72 4.63 10.68
N VAL A 67 -1.40 3.46 11.26
CA VAL A 67 -0.14 2.76 11.03
C VAL A 67 -0.45 1.50 10.24
N ALA A 68 -0.33 1.59 8.92
CA ALA A 68 -0.61 0.48 8.01
C ALA A 68 0.57 -0.49 7.95
N ARG A 69 0.32 -1.77 8.21
CA ARG A 69 1.28 -2.85 7.99
C ARG A 69 0.99 -3.48 6.63
N ILE A 70 1.96 -3.38 5.73
CA ILE A 70 1.84 -3.88 4.36
C ILE A 70 2.76 -5.10 4.23
N GLY A 71 2.22 -6.23 3.79
CA GLY A 71 2.95 -7.50 3.65
C GLY A 71 2.75 -8.12 2.27
N PHE A 72 3.78 -8.77 1.75
CA PHE A 72 3.70 -9.56 0.52
C PHE A 72 3.29 -10.99 0.88
N THR A 73 2.10 -11.42 0.46
CA THR A 73 1.56 -12.75 0.73
C THR A 73 1.26 -13.46 -0.58
N LEU A 74 2.03 -14.49 -0.87
CA LEU A 74 1.73 -15.45 -1.94
C LEU A 74 0.86 -16.54 -1.33
N SER A 75 -0.44 -16.45 -1.54
CA SER A 75 -1.40 -17.46 -1.12
C SER A 75 -2.18 -17.93 -2.33
N ALA A 76 -2.65 -19.19 -2.31
CA ALA A 76 -3.37 -19.76 -3.46
C ALA A 76 -4.63 -18.95 -3.77
N ASP A 77 -5.34 -18.52 -2.74
CA ASP A 77 -6.45 -17.56 -2.79
C ASP A 77 -6.06 -16.25 -3.49
N ALA A 78 -4.90 -15.64 -3.15
CA ALA A 78 -4.45 -14.43 -3.81
C ALA A 78 -4.16 -14.62 -5.31
N ALA A 79 -3.70 -15.81 -5.72
CA ALA A 79 -3.52 -16.14 -7.14
C ALA A 79 -4.86 -16.36 -7.86
N PHE A 80 -5.84 -16.98 -7.20
CA PHE A 80 -7.19 -17.12 -7.76
C PHE A 80 -7.91 -15.78 -7.89
N ASP A 81 -7.80 -14.88 -6.90
CA ASP A 81 -8.37 -13.54 -6.96
C ASP A 81 -7.84 -12.75 -8.17
N ASP A 82 -6.53 -12.84 -8.44
CA ASP A 82 -5.91 -12.20 -9.62
C ASP A 82 -6.43 -12.77 -10.94
N LEU A 83 -6.58 -14.10 -11.03
CA LEU A 83 -7.13 -14.78 -12.22
C LEU A 83 -8.59 -14.44 -12.49
N VAL A 84 -9.39 -14.23 -11.44
CA VAL A 84 -10.80 -13.85 -11.54
C VAL A 84 -10.97 -12.33 -11.75
N GLY A 85 -9.88 -11.56 -11.72
CA GLY A 85 -9.91 -10.10 -11.84
C GLY A 85 -10.53 -9.42 -10.61
N GLN A 86 -10.61 -10.12 -9.47
CA GLN A 86 -10.98 -9.57 -8.19
C GLN A 86 -9.81 -8.72 -7.68
N ASN A 87 -9.72 -7.49 -8.18
CA ASN A 87 -8.95 -6.46 -7.50
C ASN A 87 -9.44 -6.37 -6.07
N GLN A 88 -8.52 -6.26 -5.11
CA GLN A 88 -8.79 -6.15 -3.68
C GLN A 88 -10.08 -5.35 -3.44
N ASN A 89 -11.18 -6.04 -3.12
CA ASN A 89 -12.48 -5.43 -2.89
C ASN A 89 -12.39 -4.64 -1.59
N CYS A 90 -11.97 -3.40 -1.74
CA CYS A 90 -11.60 -2.57 -0.64
C CYS A 90 -12.71 -1.55 -0.42
N THR A 91 -13.68 -1.95 0.39
CA THR A 91 -14.70 -1.04 0.89
C THR A 91 -14.04 -0.24 2.02
N LEU A 92 -13.62 1.00 1.73
CA LEU A 92 -13.22 1.92 2.79
C LEU A 92 -14.45 2.10 3.72
N PRO A 93 -14.39 1.67 4.99
CA PRO A 93 -15.54 1.72 5.89
C PRO A 93 -15.90 3.15 6.29
#